data_AF-I0HVR4-F1
#
_entry.id   AF-I0HVR4-F1
#
_cell.length_a   1.000
_cell.length_b   1.000
_cell.length_c   1.000
_cell.angle_alpha   90.00
_cell.angle_beta   90.00
_cell.angle_gamma   90.00
#
_symmetry.space_group_name_H-M   'P 1'
#
loop_
_entity.id
_entity.type
_entity.pdbx_description
1 polymer ?
#
loop_
_entity_poly.entity_id
_entity_poly.type
_entity_poly.pdbx_seq_one_letter_code
_entity_poly.pdbx_strand_id
1 'polypeptide(L)'
;MNTRRLRISAALLAAVCTGTLQAAPYARSHASFEDFQVTLVDLDPSDAITPSLESRPTTAYAGYYDYVNGTRTYDSFWPTARFDASSGSTVMIVEATPDRLETWAEVGAAGDAVTDTFTMSGFTLSPHTEVDFSGLLTAQALCYRCAQLRAYAVFNVIGDQGRAYVVDIPSGTRSMSFEHRYTNDTDAPLTFQLLAATYSLASMSPVPEPPTWLLGLAGLAFVGGAHRRARGGGPACSTHAPAG
;
A
#
# COMPACT_ATOMS: atom_id res chain seq x y z
N MET A 1 8.14 -45.62 61.09
CA MET A 1 7.46 -45.72 59.79
C MET A 1 6.87 -44.36 59.44
N ASN A 2 7.46 -43.63 58.49
CA ASN A 2 6.96 -42.34 58.02
C ASN A 2 6.80 -42.38 56.50
N THR A 3 5.57 -42.49 56.04
CA THR A 3 5.20 -42.54 54.62
C THR A 3 4.83 -41.13 54.13
N ARG A 4 5.75 -40.45 53.43
CA ARG A 4 5.46 -39.19 52.75
C ARG A 4 4.76 -39.48 51.41
N ARG A 5 3.48 -39.11 51.32
CA ARG A 5 2.69 -39.17 50.08
C ARG A 5 2.91 -37.88 49.28
N LEU A 6 3.64 -37.98 48.18
CA LEU A 6 3.81 -36.89 47.22
C LEU A 6 2.54 -36.78 46.36
N ARG A 7 1.68 -35.79 46.62
CA ARG A 7 0.53 -35.47 45.76
C ARG A 7 1.02 -34.66 44.57
N ILE A 8 1.26 -35.34 43.44
CA ILE A 8 1.48 -34.66 42.16
C ILE A 8 0.10 -34.29 41.63
N SER A 9 -0.35 -33.07 41.91
CA SER A 9 -1.54 -32.49 41.27
C SER A 9 -1.25 -32.28 39.79
N ALA A 10 -1.60 -33.26 38.96
CA ALA A 10 -1.65 -33.11 37.51
C ALA A 10 -2.84 -32.22 37.16
N ALA A 11 -2.65 -30.91 37.22
CA ALA A 11 -3.57 -29.96 36.61
C ALA A 11 -3.49 -30.17 35.09
N LEU A 12 -4.46 -30.91 34.54
CA LEU A 12 -4.73 -30.92 33.11
C LEU A 12 -5.03 -29.47 32.71
N LEU A 13 -4.04 -28.81 32.12
CA LEU A 13 -4.22 -27.56 31.42
C LEU A 13 -5.01 -27.89 30.14
N ALA A 14 -6.32 -27.99 30.25
CA ALA A 14 -7.22 -27.93 29.11
C ALA A 14 -7.21 -26.48 28.60
N ALA A 15 -6.12 -26.10 27.95
CA ALA A 15 -6.08 -24.92 27.10
C ALA A 15 -6.97 -25.26 25.90
N VAL A 16 -8.26 -24.98 26.05
CA VAL A 16 -9.20 -24.96 24.94
C VAL A 16 -8.69 -23.85 24.02
N CYS A 17 -7.93 -24.26 23.00
CA CYS A 17 -7.61 -23.42 21.87
C CYS A 17 -8.91 -23.15 21.11
N THR A 18 -9.75 -22.24 21.62
CA THR A 18 -10.64 -21.46 20.76
C THR A 18 -9.75 -20.62 19.88
N GLY A 19 -9.12 -21.26 18.89
CA GLY A 19 -8.46 -20.57 17.81
C GLY A 19 -9.55 -19.77 17.12
N THR A 20 -9.63 -18.49 17.46
CA THR A 20 -10.37 -17.55 16.63
C THR A 20 -9.78 -17.72 15.25
N LEU A 21 -10.57 -18.18 14.29
CA LEU A 21 -10.25 -18.07 12.87
C LEU A 21 -10.08 -16.58 12.63
N GLN A 22 -8.87 -16.08 12.83
CA GLN A 22 -8.55 -14.70 12.55
C GLN A 22 -8.52 -14.63 11.03
N ALA A 23 -9.51 -13.93 10.46
CA ALA A 23 -9.49 -13.60 9.06
C ALA A 23 -8.11 -13.02 8.72
N ALA A 24 -7.53 -13.50 7.62
CA ALA A 24 -6.24 -13.04 7.13
C ALA A 24 -6.24 -11.51 7.06
N PRO A 25 -5.12 -10.85 7.40
CA PRO A 25 -5.04 -9.41 7.22
C PRO A 25 -5.30 -9.10 5.74
N TYR A 26 -6.06 -8.05 5.52
CA TYR A 26 -6.58 -7.68 4.21
C TYR A 26 -6.46 -6.18 4.06
N ALA A 27 -5.80 -5.73 3.01
CA ALA A 27 -5.73 -4.32 2.66
C ALA A 27 -6.15 -4.15 1.21
N ARG A 28 -7.06 -3.20 0.98
CA ARG A 28 -7.43 -2.74 -0.35
C ARG A 28 -7.30 -1.22 -0.38
N SER A 29 -6.60 -0.72 -1.36
CA SER A 29 -6.59 0.70 -1.69
C SER A 29 -7.10 0.91 -3.09
N HIS A 30 -7.67 2.07 -3.27
CA HIS A 30 -8.25 2.55 -4.50
C HIS A 30 -7.93 4.03 -4.60
N ALA A 31 -7.55 4.46 -5.79
CA ALA A 31 -7.41 5.87 -6.09
C ALA A 31 -7.89 6.08 -7.51
N SER A 32 -8.65 7.16 -7.71
CA SER A 32 -9.27 7.48 -8.99
C SER A 32 -9.25 8.98 -9.23
N PHE A 33 -9.28 9.30 -10.51
CA PHE A 33 -9.44 10.62 -11.08
C PHE A 33 -10.64 10.55 -12.01
N GLU A 34 -11.68 11.31 -11.69
CA GLU A 34 -12.98 11.27 -12.35
C GLU A 34 -13.42 12.68 -12.75
N ASP A 35 -14.44 12.75 -13.61
CA ASP A 35 -15.07 14.00 -14.07
C ASP A 35 -14.08 15.03 -14.62
N PHE A 36 -13.06 14.57 -15.34
CA PHE A 36 -12.04 15.46 -15.89
C PHE A 36 -12.63 16.38 -16.96
N GLN A 37 -12.50 17.68 -16.75
CA GLN A 37 -12.96 18.71 -17.67
C GLN A 37 -11.81 19.64 -18.04
N VAL A 38 -11.83 20.04 -19.31
CA VAL A 38 -10.89 20.99 -19.90
C VAL A 38 -11.71 22.11 -20.52
N THR A 39 -11.49 23.33 -20.05
CA THR A 39 -12.05 24.54 -20.67
C THR A 39 -10.93 25.34 -21.29
N LEU A 40 -11.12 25.80 -22.52
CA LEU A 40 -10.18 26.68 -23.22
C LEU A 40 -10.83 28.05 -23.38
N VAL A 41 -10.06 29.10 -23.09
CA VAL A 41 -10.47 30.50 -23.20
C VAL A 41 -9.50 31.21 -24.12
N ASP A 42 -10.04 31.89 -25.12
CA ASP A 42 -9.30 32.81 -25.97
C ASP A 42 -8.98 34.10 -25.19
N LEU A 43 -7.69 34.43 -25.04
CA LEU A 43 -7.27 35.64 -24.36
C LEU A 43 -7.23 36.86 -25.30
N ASP A 44 -7.09 36.65 -26.61
CA ASP A 44 -7.12 37.69 -27.63
C ASP A 44 -7.92 37.27 -28.87
N PRO A 45 -9.26 37.44 -28.85
CA PRO A 45 -10.11 37.09 -29.99
C PRO A 45 -9.82 37.86 -31.29
N SER A 46 -8.91 38.84 -31.27
CA SER A 46 -8.55 39.66 -32.44
C SER A 46 -7.35 39.13 -33.23
N ASP A 47 -6.58 38.17 -32.68
CA ASP A 47 -5.38 37.62 -33.30
C ASP A 47 -5.68 36.53 -34.36
N ALA A 48 -6.95 36.11 -34.46
CA ALA A 48 -7.44 35.04 -35.31
C ALA A 48 -6.82 33.65 -35.04
N ILE A 49 -6.26 33.44 -33.84
CA ILE A 49 -5.79 32.15 -33.35
C ILE A 49 -6.94 31.47 -32.60
N THR A 50 -7.32 30.26 -33.02
CA THR A 50 -8.35 29.49 -32.31
C THR A 50 -7.73 28.80 -31.08
N PRO A 51 -8.31 28.94 -29.88
CA PRO A 51 -7.90 28.19 -28.70
C PRO A 51 -7.86 26.69 -28.98
N SER A 52 -6.71 26.07 -28.74
CA SER A 52 -6.52 24.65 -28.96
C SER A 52 -5.58 24.04 -27.94
N LEU A 53 -5.86 22.77 -27.62
CA LEU A 53 -5.05 21.93 -26.76
C LEU A 53 -4.76 20.64 -27.52
N GLU A 54 -3.54 20.51 -28.03
CA GLU A 54 -3.11 19.31 -28.74
C GLU A 54 -2.55 18.29 -27.74
N SER A 55 -3.20 17.13 -27.65
CA SER A 55 -2.68 16.02 -26.85
C SER A 55 -1.46 15.40 -27.53
N ARG A 56 -0.37 15.25 -26.79
CA ARG A 56 0.78 14.44 -27.19
C ARG A 56 0.55 12.98 -26.78
N PRO A 57 1.26 12.01 -27.38
CA PRO A 57 1.18 10.62 -26.98
C PRO A 57 1.27 10.49 -25.47
N THR A 58 0.21 9.95 -24.88
CA THR A 58 0.12 9.75 -23.43
C THR A 58 0.96 8.55 -23.07
N THR A 59 1.74 8.71 -22.01
CA THR A 59 2.49 7.61 -21.40
C THR A 59 1.82 7.21 -20.12
N ALA A 60 1.45 5.95 -19.98
CA ALA A 60 1.10 5.39 -18.69
C ALA A 60 2.30 4.63 -18.14
N TYR A 61 2.65 4.89 -16.89
CA TYR A 61 3.60 4.08 -16.14
C TYR A 61 2.83 3.42 -15.00
N ALA A 62 3.02 2.12 -14.84
CA ALA A 62 2.65 1.40 -13.63
C ALA A 62 3.91 0.81 -13.02
N GLY A 63 3.96 0.73 -11.70
CA GLY A 63 5.07 0.15 -10.97
C GLY A 63 4.57 -0.52 -9.71
N TYR A 64 5.18 -1.65 -9.36
CA TYR A 64 4.92 -2.38 -8.14
C TYR A 64 6.20 -2.56 -7.34
N TYR A 65 6.12 -2.44 -6.03
CA TYR A 65 7.20 -2.83 -5.13
C TYR A 65 6.69 -3.87 -4.15
N ASP A 66 7.35 -5.03 -4.18
CA ASP A 66 7.19 -6.09 -3.18
C ASP A 66 8.36 -6.02 -2.19
N TYR A 67 8.09 -5.58 -0.96
CA TYR A 67 9.15 -5.51 0.05
C TYR A 67 9.39 -6.84 0.76
N VAL A 68 8.54 -7.86 0.58
CA VAL A 68 8.67 -9.15 1.28
C VAL A 68 9.97 -9.86 0.93
N ASN A 69 10.44 -9.69 -0.30
CA ASN A 69 11.66 -10.32 -0.81
C ASN A 69 12.74 -9.31 -1.22
N GLY A 70 12.57 -8.03 -0.87
CA GLY A 70 13.43 -6.93 -1.34
C GLY A 70 13.56 -6.85 -2.86
N THR A 71 12.66 -7.50 -3.60
CA THR A 71 12.72 -7.63 -5.05
C THR A 71 11.91 -6.50 -5.66
N ARG A 72 12.61 -5.66 -6.40
CA ARG A 72 12.03 -4.51 -7.09
C ARG A 72 11.65 -4.92 -8.51
N THR A 73 10.38 -5.22 -8.72
CA THR A 73 9.88 -5.53 -10.07
C THR A 73 9.33 -4.25 -10.70
N TYR A 74 10.15 -3.61 -11.50
CA TYR A 74 9.68 -2.53 -12.36
C TYR A 74 9.20 -3.09 -13.67
N ASP A 75 7.94 -2.84 -13.95
CA ASP A 75 7.29 -3.33 -15.14
C ASP A 75 6.60 -2.12 -15.78
N SER A 76 7.27 -1.53 -16.77
CA SER A 76 6.76 -0.37 -17.51
C SER A 76 6.05 -0.83 -18.76
N PHE A 77 4.84 -0.32 -19.01
CA PHE A 77 4.01 -0.78 -20.12
C PHE A 77 3.49 0.36 -20.97
N TRP A 78 3.43 0.08 -22.26
CA TRP A 78 2.91 0.94 -23.31
C TRP A 78 2.13 0.07 -24.30
N PRO A 79 1.03 0.53 -24.90
CA PRO A 79 -0.07 1.33 -24.39
C PRO A 79 -1.34 0.44 -24.30
N THR A 80 -1.77 0.00 -23.12
CA THR A 80 -3.14 -0.52 -22.95
C THR A 80 -3.62 -0.47 -21.51
N ALA A 81 -4.89 -0.10 -21.38
CA ALA A 81 -5.61 0.43 -20.23
C ALA A 81 -5.90 -0.55 -19.09
N ARG A 82 -5.28 -1.72 -19.01
CA ARG A 82 -5.49 -2.63 -17.89
C ARG A 82 -4.26 -3.48 -17.65
N PHE A 83 -3.71 -3.37 -16.45
CA PHE A 83 -2.62 -4.23 -15.99
C PHE A 83 -3.07 -5.01 -14.77
N ASP A 84 -3.04 -6.34 -14.86
CA ASP A 84 -3.30 -7.23 -13.73
C ASP A 84 -1.97 -7.93 -13.36
N ALA A 85 -1.32 -7.48 -12.28
CA ALA A 85 -0.19 -8.20 -11.68
C ALA A 85 -0.65 -9.01 -10.48
N SER A 86 -0.14 -10.24 -10.38
CA SER A 86 -0.26 -11.04 -9.16
C SER A 86 1.09 -11.59 -8.73
N SER A 87 1.55 -11.21 -7.54
CA SER A 87 2.69 -11.85 -6.85
C SER A 87 2.19 -12.38 -5.51
N GLY A 88 2.12 -13.71 -5.39
CA GLY A 88 1.53 -14.36 -4.22
C GLY A 88 0.07 -13.97 -4.02
N SER A 89 -0.19 -13.15 -3.00
CA SER A 89 -1.51 -12.68 -2.59
C SER A 89 -1.81 -11.22 -2.94
N THR A 90 -0.89 -10.55 -3.62
CA THR A 90 -1.06 -9.15 -4.04
C THR A 90 -1.67 -9.13 -5.43
N VAL A 91 -2.75 -8.38 -5.61
CA VAL A 91 -3.38 -8.08 -6.91
C VAL A 91 -3.31 -6.58 -7.14
N MET A 92 -2.92 -6.19 -8.34
CA MET A 92 -2.93 -4.80 -8.76
C MET A 92 -3.67 -4.63 -10.06
N ILE A 93 -4.52 -3.61 -10.13
CA ILE A 93 -5.22 -3.21 -11.34
C ILE A 93 -4.95 -1.74 -11.60
N VAL A 94 -4.51 -1.43 -12.81
CA VAL A 94 -4.32 -0.05 -13.27
C VAL A 94 -5.16 0.15 -14.51
N GLU A 95 -6.08 1.09 -14.46
CA GLU A 95 -6.93 1.47 -15.59
C GLU A 95 -6.75 2.95 -15.95
N ALA A 96 -6.43 3.19 -17.22
CA ALA A 96 -6.22 4.54 -17.75
C ALA A 96 -7.01 4.69 -19.05
N THR A 97 -8.05 5.52 -19.00
CA THR A 97 -8.85 5.99 -20.13
C THR A 97 -8.66 7.51 -20.30
N PRO A 98 -9.13 8.11 -21.41
CA PRO A 98 -9.03 9.56 -21.60
C PRO A 98 -9.73 10.40 -20.51
N ASP A 99 -10.74 9.84 -19.84
CA ASP A 99 -11.62 10.50 -18.87
C ASP A 99 -11.45 9.98 -17.43
N ARG A 100 -10.73 8.87 -17.24
CA ARG A 100 -10.56 8.21 -15.95
C ARG A 100 -9.16 7.64 -15.80
N LEU A 101 -8.53 7.93 -14.66
CA LEU A 101 -7.36 7.18 -14.19
C LEU A 101 -7.75 6.50 -12.89
N GLU A 102 -7.52 5.20 -12.80
CA GLU A 102 -7.98 4.40 -11.68
C GLU A 102 -6.93 3.34 -11.32
N THR A 103 -6.67 3.17 -10.03
CA THR A 103 -5.72 2.15 -9.54
C THR A 103 -6.22 1.45 -8.32
N TRP A 104 -6.12 0.13 -8.35
CA TRP A 104 -6.59 -0.74 -7.30
C TRP A 104 -5.40 -1.58 -6.86
N ALA A 105 -5.20 -1.68 -5.56
CA ALA A 105 -4.27 -2.64 -4.99
C ALA A 105 -5.01 -3.44 -3.92
N GLU A 106 -4.85 -4.75 -3.96
CA GLU A 106 -5.37 -5.67 -2.97
C GLU A 106 -4.23 -6.55 -2.49
N VAL A 107 -4.10 -6.71 -1.17
CA VAL A 107 -3.07 -7.55 -0.56
C VAL A 107 -3.75 -8.51 0.42
N GLY A 108 -3.70 -9.81 0.10
CA GLY A 108 -4.36 -10.88 0.85
C GLY A 108 -3.45 -11.75 1.76
N ALA A 109 -2.15 -11.51 1.78
CA ALA A 109 -1.18 -12.15 2.69
C ALA A 109 -0.03 -11.18 3.01
N ALA A 110 0.70 -11.44 4.09
CA ALA A 110 1.65 -10.50 4.68
C ALA A 110 2.68 -9.95 3.66
N GLY A 111 2.86 -8.63 3.66
CA GLY A 111 3.89 -7.95 2.90
C GLY A 111 3.71 -6.44 2.84
N ASP A 112 4.73 -5.75 2.30
CA ASP A 112 4.53 -4.37 1.85
C ASP A 112 4.37 -4.35 0.34
N ALA A 113 3.24 -3.81 -0.10
CA ALA A 113 2.94 -3.57 -1.49
C ALA A 113 2.92 -2.06 -1.71
N VAL A 114 3.70 -1.58 -2.68
CA VAL A 114 3.56 -0.21 -3.18
C VAL A 114 3.14 -0.25 -4.63
N THR A 115 2.07 0.46 -4.97
CA THR A 115 1.60 0.59 -6.35
C THR A 115 1.71 2.03 -6.77
N ASP A 116 2.57 2.29 -7.73
CA ASP A 116 2.71 3.63 -8.30
C ASP A 116 2.12 3.60 -9.69
N THR A 117 1.20 4.50 -9.98
CA THR A 117 0.85 4.76 -11.38
C THR A 117 0.98 6.22 -11.68
N PHE A 118 1.37 6.50 -12.91
CA PHE A 118 1.52 7.85 -13.41
C PHE A 118 1.02 7.86 -14.85
N THR A 119 0.00 8.65 -15.13
CA THR A 119 -0.30 9.02 -16.51
C THR A 119 0.33 10.36 -16.77
N MET A 120 1.21 10.39 -17.77
CA MET A 120 1.86 11.59 -18.26
C MET A 120 1.31 11.90 -19.65
N SER A 121 0.43 12.87 -19.73
CA SER A 121 -0.06 13.42 -20.99
C SER A 121 0.65 14.74 -21.22
N GLY A 122 1.46 14.81 -22.27
CA GLY A 122 1.98 16.09 -22.75
C GLY A 122 0.87 16.83 -23.49
N PHE A 123 0.79 18.14 -23.32
CA PHE A 123 -0.11 18.97 -24.12
C PHE A 123 0.64 20.17 -24.67
N THR A 124 0.21 20.61 -25.85
CA THR A 124 0.61 21.88 -26.44
C THR A 124 -0.60 22.79 -26.46
N LEU A 125 -0.52 23.91 -25.73
CA LEU A 125 -1.53 24.96 -25.71
C LEU A 125 -1.17 26.02 -26.74
N SER A 126 -2.14 26.46 -27.54
CA SER A 126 -1.95 27.55 -28.50
C SER A 126 -1.50 28.86 -27.82
N PRO A 127 -0.84 29.76 -28.55
CA PRO A 127 -0.64 31.16 -28.14
C PRO A 127 -1.94 31.81 -27.65
N HIS A 128 -1.80 32.82 -26.79
CA HIS A 128 -2.91 33.67 -26.29
C HIS A 128 -4.13 32.88 -25.82
N THR A 129 -3.89 31.75 -25.15
CA THR A 129 -4.93 30.83 -24.71
C THR A 129 -4.78 30.53 -23.22
N GLU A 130 -5.90 30.52 -22.50
CA GLU A 130 -6.01 30.00 -21.15
C GLU A 130 -6.67 28.62 -21.15
N VAL A 131 -6.18 27.72 -20.29
CA VAL A 131 -6.77 26.40 -20.05
C VAL A 131 -7.08 26.22 -18.57
N ASP A 132 -8.32 25.86 -18.29
CA ASP A 132 -8.80 25.49 -16.97
C ASP A 132 -9.04 23.97 -16.92
N PHE A 133 -8.29 23.30 -16.06
CA PHE A 133 -8.45 21.88 -15.72
C PHE A 133 -9.28 21.75 -14.46
N SER A 134 -10.27 20.88 -14.46
CA SER A 134 -11.00 20.53 -13.24
C SER A 134 -11.39 19.06 -13.21
N GLY A 135 -11.74 18.58 -12.02
CA GLY A 135 -12.20 17.21 -11.83
C GLY A 135 -12.23 16.80 -10.36
N LEU A 136 -12.38 15.50 -10.13
CA LEU A 136 -12.50 14.90 -8.80
C LEU A 136 -11.38 13.88 -8.56
N LEU A 137 -10.55 14.14 -7.56
CA LEU A 137 -9.59 13.18 -7.03
C LEU A 137 -10.27 12.40 -5.90
N THR A 138 -10.33 11.07 -6.00
CA THR A 138 -10.88 10.20 -4.95
C THR A 138 -9.82 9.20 -4.52
N ALA A 139 -9.62 9.08 -3.21
CA ALA A 139 -8.82 8.04 -2.61
C ALA A 139 -9.70 7.23 -1.65
N GLN A 140 -9.56 5.92 -1.68
CA GLN A 140 -10.20 4.99 -0.77
C GLN A 140 -9.17 4.00 -0.24
N ALA A 141 -9.24 3.76 1.07
CA ALA A 141 -8.32 2.93 1.81
C ALA A 141 -9.15 2.06 2.78
N LEU A 142 -9.26 0.77 2.46
CA LEU A 142 -9.87 -0.24 3.31
C LEU A 142 -8.77 -1.11 3.89
N CYS A 143 -8.62 -1.07 5.21
CA CYS A 143 -7.64 -1.89 5.91
C CYS A 143 -8.33 -2.69 7.01
N TYR A 144 -8.08 -4.00 6.99
CA TYR A 144 -8.45 -4.92 8.05
C TYR A 144 -7.17 -5.57 8.59
N ARG A 145 -6.77 -5.16 9.79
CA ARG A 145 -5.57 -5.68 10.49
C ARG A 145 -4.25 -5.49 9.73
N CYS A 146 -4.14 -4.45 8.92
CA CYS A 146 -2.86 -4.01 8.36
C CYS A 146 -2.16 -3.02 9.31
N ALA A 147 -0.84 -2.89 9.19
CA ALA A 147 -0.04 -1.96 9.97
C ALA A 147 -0.16 -0.52 9.43
N GLN A 148 -0.20 -0.38 8.10
CA GLN A 148 -0.32 0.91 7.44
C GLN A 148 -1.03 0.73 6.09
N LEU A 149 -1.97 1.62 5.80
CA LEU A 149 -2.51 1.84 4.47
C LEU A 149 -2.38 3.33 4.16
N ARG A 150 -1.98 3.67 2.95
CA ARG A 150 -1.96 5.05 2.47
C ARG A 150 -2.40 5.05 1.03
N ALA A 151 -3.46 5.78 0.70
CA ALA A 151 -3.88 6.00 -0.68
C ALA A 151 -3.69 7.48 -0.99
N TYR A 152 -2.99 7.78 -2.08
CA TYR A 152 -2.91 9.13 -2.60
C TYR A 152 -3.27 9.24 -4.07
N ALA A 153 -3.79 10.41 -4.43
CA ALA A 153 -3.98 10.84 -5.81
C ALA A 153 -3.31 12.20 -5.97
N VAL A 154 -2.44 12.35 -6.97
CA VAL A 154 -1.71 13.59 -7.27
C VAL A 154 -2.09 14.06 -8.67
N PHE A 155 -2.57 15.29 -8.79
CA PHE A 155 -2.53 16.00 -10.06
C PHE A 155 -1.39 17.00 -10.01
N ASN A 156 -0.44 16.89 -10.92
CA ASN A 156 0.67 17.81 -11.05
C ASN A 156 0.79 18.23 -12.51
N VAL A 157 1.18 19.49 -12.73
CA VAL A 157 1.46 19.99 -14.07
C VAL A 157 2.91 20.43 -14.16
N ILE A 158 3.67 19.78 -15.03
CA ILE A 158 5.11 19.98 -15.14
C ILE A 158 5.36 21.18 -16.06
N GLY A 159 5.89 22.25 -15.45
CA GLY A 159 6.16 23.59 -15.97
C GLY A 159 6.73 24.47 -14.84
N ASP A 160 7.00 25.77 -15.08
CA ASP A 160 7.86 26.64 -14.23
C ASP A 160 7.43 26.83 -12.75
N GLN A 161 6.25 26.31 -12.33
CA GLN A 161 5.73 26.43 -10.95
C GLN A 161 4.87 25.23 -10.49
N GLY A 162 5.04 24.03 -11.08
CA GLY A 162 4.08 22.91 -10.95
C GLY A 162 3.34 22.77 -9.61
N ARG A 163 2.01 22.78 -9.66
CA ARG A 163 1.13 22.69 -8.47
C ARG A 163 0.65 21.26 -8.31
N ALA A 164 0.86 20.69 -7.12
CA ALA A 164 0.38 19.37 -6.76
C ALA A 164 -0.94 19.44 -5.96
N TYR A 165 -1.96 18.72 -6.42
CA TYR A 165 -3.19 18.48 -5.67
C TYR A 165 -3.13 17.07 -5.10
N VAL A 166 -3.04 16.94 -3.77
CA VAL A 166 -2.82 15.65 -3.11
C VAL A 166 -4.02 15.31 -2.22
N VAL A 167 -4.71 14.23 -2.54
CA VAL A 167 -5.56 13.55 -1.55
C VAL A 167 -4.71 12.49 -0.90
N ASP A 168 -4.67 12.46 0.43
CA ASP A 168 -3.94 11.45 1.19
C ASP A 168 -4.80 11.01 2.37
N ILE A 169 -5.00 9.70 2.49
CA ILE A 169 -5.76 9.12 3.60
C ILE A 169 -5.13 7.85 4.15
N PRO A 170 -5.16 7.66 5.48
CA PRO A 170 -4.75 6.41 6.10
C PRO A 170 -5.84 5.32 6.04
N SER A 171 -7.12 5.71 6.01
CA SER A 171 -8.28 4.81 5.91
C SER A 171 -9.54 5.57 5.51
N GLY A 172 -10.57 4.85 5.06
CA GLY A 172 -11.86 5.39 4.66
C GLY A 172 -11.89 5.81 3.18
N THR A 173 -12.73 6.78 2.86
CA THR A 173 -12.81 7.39 1.53
C THR A 173 -12.71 8.89 1.69
N ARG A 174 -11.96 9.55 0.82
CA ARG A 174 -11.90 11.00 0.73
C ARG A 174 -11.82 11.41 -0.73
N SER A 175 -12.58 12.44 -1.05
CA SER A 175 -12.53 13.08 -2.36
C SER A 175 -12.16 14.55 -2.21
N MET A 176 -11.55 15.09 -3.26
CA MET A 176 -11.19 16.50 -3.38
C MET A 176 -11.40 16.92 -4.83
N SER A 177 -12.26 17.92 -5.03
CA SER A 177 -12.31 18.62 -6.30
C SER A 177 -11.01 19.41 -6.48
N PHE A 178 -10.48 19.42 -7.69
CA PHE A 178 -9.39 20.31 -8.04
C PHE A 178 -9.82 21.20 -9.22
N GLU A 179 -9.22 22.38 -9.26
CA GLU A 179 -9.33 23.32 -10.36
C GLU A 179 -7.96 23.95 -10.52
N HIS A 180 -7.46 24.00 -11.75
CA HIS A 180 -6.13 24.48 -12.06
C HIS A 180 -6.10 25.21 -13.40
N ARG A 181 -5.59 26.44 -13.37
CA ARG A 181 -5.54 27.36 -14.50
C ARG A 181 -4.13 27.52 -15.02
N TYR A 182 -3.98 27.48 -16.34
CA TYR A 182 -2.77 27.89 -17.05
C TYR A 182 -3.09 28.94 -18.09
N THR A 183 -2.31 30.01 -18.10
CA THR A 183 -2.44 31.11 -19.06
C THR A 183 -1.20 31.11 -19.94
N ASN A 184 -1.37 30.96 -21.25
CA ASN A 184 -0.32 31.19 -22.24
C ASN A 184 -0.55 32.56 -22.89
N ASP A 185 0.00 33.61 -22.28
CA ASP A 185 -0.05 34.99 -22.78
C ASP A 185 1.19 35.32 -23.63
N THR A 186 1.62 34.36 -24.46
CA THR A 186 2.80 34.50 -25.31
C THR A 186 2.45 34.15 -26.74
N ASP A 187 3.24 34.65 -27.70
CA ASP A 187 3.11 34.32 -29.13
C ASP A 187 3.58 32.90 -29.48
N ALA A 188 4.10 32.15 -28.50
CA ALA A 188 4.62 30.80 -28.70
C ALA A 188 3.67 29.76 -28.08
N PRO A 189 3.57 28.55 -28.66
CA PRO A 189 2.85 27.46 -28.02
C PRO A 189 3.49 27.08 -26.68
N LEU A 190 2.67 26.86 -25.66
CA LEU A 190 3.13 26.42 -24.34
C LEU A 190 2.99 24.91 -24.22
N THR A 191 4.09 24.23 -23.92
CA THR A 191 4.06 22.79 -23.62
C THR A 191 4.08 22.56 -22.12
N PHE A 192 3.19 21.70 -21.63
CA PHE A 192 3.22 21.21 -20.26
C PHE A 192 2.89 19.72 -20.22
N GLN A 193 3.10 19.09 -19.07
CA GLN A 193 2.72 17.69 -18.85
C GLN A 193 1.75 17.62 -17.70
N LEU A 194 0.63 16.94 -17.87
CA LEU A 194 -0.22 16.54 -16.76
C LEU A 194 0.26 15.20 -16.24
N LEU A 195 0.59 15.16 -14.96
CA LEU A 195 0.95 13.97 -14.21
C LEU A 195 -0.19 13.67 -13.24
N ALA A 196 -0.94 12.61 -13.53
CA ALA A 196 -1.88 12.03 -12.58
C ALA A 196 -1.21 10.82 -11.94
N ALA A 197 -0.92 10.90 -10.64
CA ALA A 197 -0.30 9.82 -9.90
C ALA A 197 -1.26 9.21 -8.91
N THR A 198 -1.14 7.91 -8.69
CA THR A 198 -1.66 7.30 -7.48
C THR A 198 -0.57 6.54 -6.78
N TYR A 199 -0.60 6.55 -5.44
CA TYR A 199 0.05 5.46 -4.74
C TYR A 199 -0.68 4.90 -3.58
N SER A 200 -0.43 3.61 -3.44
CA SER A 200 -0.91 2.80 -2.36
C SER A 200 0.27 2.18 -1.65
N LEU A 201 0.38 2.36 -0.34
CA LEU A 201 1.27 1.55 0.48
C LEU A 201 0.40 0.74 1.43
N ALA A 202 0.47 -0.58 1.34
CA ALA A 202 -0.12 -1.48 2.31
C ALA A 202 0.99 -2.25 3.00
N SER A 203 1.13 -2.11 4.32
CA SER A 203 2.07 -2.89 5.14
C SER A 203 1.30 -3.83 6.05
N MET A 204 1.69 -5.09 6.11
CA MET A 204 1.12 -6.07 7.03
C MET A 204 2.21 -6.72 7.87
N SER A 205 2.04 -6.71 9.19
CA SER A 205 2.91 -7.51 10.06
C SER A 205 2.63 -8.99 9.81
N PRO A 206 3.65 -9.85 9.64
CA PRO A 206 3.44 -11.29 9.57
C PRO A 206 2.72 -11.74 10.84
N VAL A 207 1.47 -12.17 10.69
CA VAL A 207 0.73 -12.80 11.77
C VAL A 207 1.38 -14.17 11.99
N PRO A 208 1.85 -14.53 13.19
CA PRO A 208 2.45 -15.82 13.40
C PRO A 208 1.41 -16.90 13.09
N GLU A 209 1.73 -17.74 12.10
CA GLU A 209 0.84 -18.83 11.73
C GLU A 209 0.55 -19.71 12.96
N PRO A 210 -0.64 -20.35 13.05
CA PRO A 210 -0.96 -21.25 14.17
C PRO A 210 0.13 -22.28 14.50
N PRO A 211 0.84 -22.90 13.53
CA PRO A 211 1.96 -23.79 13.81
C PRO A 211 3.12 -23.11 14.53
N THR A 212 3.37 -21.82 14.29
CA THR A 212 4.45 -21.06 14.93
C THR A 212 4.21 -20.91 16.42
N TRP A 213 2.95 -20.70 16.83
CA TRP A 213 2.57 -20.72 18.24
C TRP A 213 2.74 -22.11 18.85
N LEU A 214 2.37 -23.17 18.13
CA LEU A 214 2.56 -24.54 18.60
C LEU A 214 4.05 -24.88 18.78
N LEU A 215 4.90 -24.45 17.84
CA LEU A 215 6.35 -24.61 17.94
C LEU A 215 6.94 -23.79 19.09
N GLY A 216 6.47 -22.56 19.29
CA GLY A 216 6.87 -21.73 20.43
C GLY A 216 6.51 -22.38 21.77
N LEU A 217 5.28 -22.87 21.89
CA LEU A 217 4.81 -23.60 23.08
C LEU A 217 5.57 -24.91 23.28
N ALA A 218 5.83 -25.66 22.22
CA ALA A 218 6.62 -26.89 22.28
C ALA A 218 8.06 -26.62 22.73
N GLY A 219 8.68 -25.56 22.23
CA GLY A 219 10.01 -25.11 22.66
C GLY A 219 10.05 -24.72 24.14
N LEU A 220 9.06 -23.95 24.61
CA LEU A 220 8.93 -23.61 26.03
C LEU A 220 8.75 -24.84 26.92
N ALA A 221 7.90 -25.79 26.50
CA ALA A 221 7.70 -27.04 27.22
C ALA A 221 9.01 -27.86 27.31
N PHE A 222 9.77 -27.91 26.22
CA PHE A 222 11.07 -28.60 26.19
C PHE A 222 12.09 -27.96 27.13
N VAL A 223 12.26 -26.63 27.08
CA VAL A 223 13.17 -25.88 27.96
C VAL A 223 12.78 -26.02 29.43
N GLY A 224 11.49 -25.92 29.76
CA GLY A 224 10.99 -26.13 31.11
C GLY A 224 11.26 -27.54 31.62
N GLY A 225 11.09 -28.56 30.76
CA GLY A 225 11.41 -29.95 31.07
C GLY A 225 12.90 -30.18 31.33
N ALA A 226 13.77 -29.60 30.49
CA ALA A 226 15.22 -29.68 30.65
C ALA A 226 15.69 -29.01 31.95
N HIS A 227 15.19 -27.82 32.27
CA HIS A 227 15.53 -27.11 33.50
C HIS A 227 15.14 -27.91 34.75
N ARG A 228 13.98 -28.58 34.73
CA ARG A 228 13.53 -29.41 35.86
C ARG A 228 14.45 -30.62 36.08
N ARG A 229 14.93 -31.26 35.01
CA ARG A 229 15.89 -32.37 35.11
C ARG A 229 17.24 -31.92 35.69
N ALA A 230 17.75 -30.75 35.27
CA ALA A 230 19.00 -30.21 35.78
C ALA A 230 18.95 -29.92 37.30
N ARG A 231 17.81 -29.45 37.82
CA ARG A 231 17.64 -29.23 39.28
C ARG A 231 17.43 -30.51 40.08
N GLY A 232 16.87 -31.56 39.47
CA GLY A 232 16.63 -32.85 40.14
C GLY A 232 17.86 -33.74 40.26
N GLY A 233 18.94 -33.45 39.51
CA GLY A 233 20.18 -34.23 39.50
C GLY A 233 21.28 -33.70 40.41
N GLY A 234 20.98 -32.76 41.33
CA GLY A 234 21.96 -32.32 42.31
C GLY A 234 22.48 -33.52 43.11
N PRO A 235 23.81 -33.73 43.19
CA PRO A 235 24.37 -34.89 43.86
C PRO A 235 23.81 -34.94 45.28
N ALA A 236 23.23 -36.08 45.66
CA ALA A 236 22.82 -36.32 47.02
C ALA A 236 24.05 -36.05 47.89
N CYS A 237 23.99 -34.98 48.68
CA CYS A 237 25.07 -34.60 49.57
C CYS A 237 25.27 -35.78 50.52
N SER A 238 26.24 -36.64 50.23
CA SER A 238 26.53 -37.81 51.03
C SER A 238 27.10 -37.29 52.35
N THR A 239 26.24 -37.21 53.35
CA THR A 239 26.63 -36.95 54.73
C THR A 239 27.54 -38.09 55.16
N HIS A 240 28.85 -37.90 55.04
CA HIS A 240 29.82 -38.75 55.69
C HIS A 240 29.63 -38.57 57.21
N ALA A 241 29.07 -39.59 57.85
CA ALA A 241 29.07 -39.67 59.30
C ALA A 241 30.51 -39.93 59.77
N PRO A 242 31.05 -39.14 60.72
CA PRO A 242 32.36 -39.42 61.30
C PRO A 242 32.28 -40.71 62.13
N ALA A 243 33.15 -41.66 61.85
CA ALA A 243 33.31 -42.87 62.67
C ALA A 243 34.06 -42.51 63.96
N GLY A 244 33.48 -42.89 65.09
CA GLY A 244 34.10 -42.92 66.42
C GLY A 244 34.31 -44.35 66.88
#